data_AF-A0A2V6ZP25-F1
#
_entry.id   AF-A0A2V6ZP25-F1
#
_cell.length_a   1.000
_cell.length_b   1.000
_cell.length_c   1.000
_cell.angle_alpha   90.00
_cell.angle_beta   90.00
_cell.angle_gamma   90.00
#
_symmetry.space_group_name_H-M   'P 1'
#
loop_
_entity.id
_entity.type
_entity.pdbx_description
1 polymer ?
#
loop_
_entity_poly.entity_id
_entity_poly.type
_entity_poly.pdbx_seq_one_letter_code
_entity_poly.pdbx_strand_id
1 'polypeptide(L)'
;MSARSVVAALALLASPGLTACSSPSPAPPRQPVGVETSVSTRYYPVRGTTTAAIFAAIDANGLVETSGHRAVGLTSAEWKLTSGDVDARAVPCVFPSLTIMLHLAVMLPRHEAPEVLPADLRDRWERFVARVAAHEQRHVDIYLEGAKAMKTRLEATRTAVPCADLEKTIDAAWRAQQSDIERAQTEFHAADETKARSEREALQARLDGTRARLEPVDAEIRRLDAELADLRRQVDAGRADLVAQHHALAGRRGAFAEEYNRLVADANGLIDALNWARW
;
A
#
# COMPACT_ATOMS: atom_id res chain seq x y z
N MET A 1 32.61 -110.04 -10.34
CA MET A 1 32.31 -108.67 -9.87
C MET A 1 33.49 -107.77 -10.22
N SER A 2 33.30 -106.83 -11.14
CA SER A 2 33.85 -105.46 -11.12
C SER A 2 33.68 -104.87 -12.51
N ALA A 3 32.78 -103.91 -12.63
CA ALA A 3 32.37 -103.25 -13.86
C ALA A 3 33.26 -102.04 -14.14
N ARG A 4 33.53 -101.82 -15.43
CA ARG A 4 34.17 -100.64 -16.00
C ARG A 4 33.34 -99.38 -15.73
N SER A 5 34.00 -98.25 -15.47
CA SER A 5 33.38 -96.92 -15.57
C SER A 5 34.20 -96.04 -16.52
N VAL A 6 33.51 -95.52 -17.53
CA VAL A 6 33.97 -94.57 -18.53
C VAL A 6 33.46 -93.20 -18.11
N VAL A 7 34.32 -92.19 -18.07
CA VAL A 7 33.95 -90.79 -17.80
C VAL A 7 33.84 -90.07 -19.15
N ALA A 8 32.68 -89.48 -19.42
CA ALA A 8 32.41 -88.65 -20.59
C ALA A 8 32.56 -87.16 -20.24
N ALA A 9 33.33 -86.42 -21.06
CA ALA A 9 33.49 -84.98 -20.96
C ALA A 9 32.48 -84.26 -21.88
N LEU A 10 31.68 -83.34 -21.31
CA LEU A 10 30.81 -82.44 -22.08
C LEU A 10 31.60 -81.21 -22.55
N ALA A 11 31.58 -80.94 -23.85
CA ALA A 11 32.07 -79.70 -24.44
C ALA A 11 30.90 -78.70 -24.59
N LEU A 12 31.00 -77.53 -23.96
CA LEU A 12 30.09 -76.40 -24.21
C LEU A 12 30.58 -75.59 -25.41
N LEU A 13 29.72 -75.44 -26.42
CA LEU A 13 29.90 -74.54 -27.55
C LEU A 13 29.46 -73.12 -27.16
N ALA A 14 30.40 -72.18 -27.16
CA ALA A 14 30.12 -70.75 -27.02
C ALA A 14 29.85 -70.14 -28.40
N SER A 15 28.64 -69.63 -28.62
CA SER A 15 28.31 -68.83 -29.80
C SER A 15 28.58 -67.34 -29.53
N PRO A 16 29.25 -66.61 -30.45
CA PRO A 16 29.44 -65.17 -30.29
C PRO A 16 28.15 -64.43 -30.67
N GLY A 17 27.49 -63.84 -29.67
CA GLY A 17 26.36 -62.94 -29.88
C GLY A 17 26.83 -61.62 -30.46
N LEU A 18 26.33 -61.26 -31.64
CA LEU A 18 26.49 -59.94 -32.23
C LEU A 18 25.71 -58.91 -31.40
N THR A 19 26.41 -58.10 -30.62
CA THR A 19 25.87 -56.90 -29.98
C THR A 19 25.66 -55.82 -31.05
N ALA A 20 24.43 -55.76 -31.57
CA ALA A 20 24.00 -54.65 -32.43
C ALA A 20 24.03 -53.34 -31.63
N CYS A 21 24.92 -52.42 -32.02
CA CYS A 21 24.91 -51.05 -31.53
C CYS A 21 23.70 -50.32 -32.13
N SER A 22 22.57 -50.34 -31.43
CA SER A 22 21.42 -49.49 -31.75
C SER A 22 21.76 -48.05 -31.35
N SER A 23 22.25 -47.25 -32.30
CA SER A 23 22.37 -45.80 -32.12
C SER A 23 20.99 -45.23 -31.76
N PRO A 24 20.86 -44.37 -30.73
CA PRO A 24 19.59 -43.73 -30.42
C PRO A 24 19.11 -42.91 -31.62
N SER A 25 17.84 -43.07 -31.97
CA SER A 25 17.22 -42.31 -33.07
C SER A 25 17.37 -40.81 -32.80
N PRO A 26 17.78 -40.00 -33.80
CA PRO A 26 17.91 -38.55 -33.62
C PRO A 26 16.58 -37.98 -33.12
N ALA A 27 16.64 -37.11 -32.12
CA ALA A 27 15.45 -36.47 -31.57
C ALA A 27 14.72 -35.70 -32.70
N PRO A 28 13.38 -35.72 -32.72
CA PRO A 28 12.63 -34.97 -33.71
C PRO A 28 13.01 -33.49 -33.68
N PRO A 29 13.11 -32.82 -34.84
CA PRO A 29 13.49 -31.42 -34.93
C PRO A 29 12.49 -30.57 -34.14
N ARG A 30 12.99 -29.64 -33.33
CA ARG A 30 12.18 -28.69 -32.56
C ARG A 30 12.10 -27.36 -33.29
N GLN A 31 11.07 -26.57 -32.98
CA GLN A 31 11.00 -25.20 -33.48
C GLN A 31 12.12 -24.36 -32.85
N PRO A 32 12.93 -23.62 -33.63
CA PRO A 32 13.86 -22.65 -33.11
C PRO A 32 13.10 -21.40 -32.64
N VAL A 33 12.98 -21.21 -31.33
CA VAL A 33 12.22 -20.09 -30.75
C VAL A 33 13.13 -19.13 -29.98
N GLY A 34 13.19 -17.88 -30.43
CA GLY A 34 13.83 -16.74 -29.77
C GLY A 34 12.84 -15.91 -28.93
N VAL A 35 13.38 -15.20 -27.94
CA VAL A 35 12.62 -14.23 -27.14
C VAL A 35 13.42 -12.93 -27.10
N GLU A 36 12.76 -11.83 -27.49
CA GLU A 36 13.29 -10.48 -27.40
C GLU A 36 12.40 -9.66 -26.47
N THR A 37 12.99 -9.09 -25.42
CA THR A 37 12.24 -8.29 -24.45
C THR A 37 12.86 -6.91 -24.28
N SER A 38 12.02 -5.91 -24.03
CA SER A 38 12.48 -4.59 -23.61
C SER A 38 11.55 -4.05 -22.53
N VAL A 39 12.11 -3.42 -21.50
CA VAL A 39 11.35 -2.73 -20.45
C VAL A 39 11.75 -1.27 -20.44
N SER A 40 10.77 -0.37 -20.42
CA SER A 40 11.01 1.06 -20.33
C SER A 40 10.18 1.67 -19.21
N THR A 41 10.76 2.62 -18.48
CA THR A 41 10.05 3.39 -17.45
C THR A 41 9.87 4.83 -17.90
N ARG A 42 8.70 5.37 -17.61
CA ARG A 42 8.25 6.72 -17.92
C ARG A 42 7.52 7.27 -16.70
N TYR A 43 7.36 8.60 -16.65
CA TYR A 43 6.81 9.26 -15.49
C TYR A 43 5.79 10.32 -15.88
N TYR A 44 4.73 10.44 -15.09
CA TYR A 44 3.81 11.57 -15.17
C TYR A 44 4.00 12.50 -13.96
N PRO A 45 3.78 13.81 -14.14
CA PRO A 45 4.05 14.79 -13.10
C PRO A 45 2.98 14.78 -12.01
N VAL A 46 3.44 14.88 -10.76
CA VAL A 46 2.61 15.09 -9.57
C VAL A 46 3.06 16.38 -8.88
N ARG A 47 2.09 17.21 -8.51
CA ARG A 47 2.29 18.52 -7.86
C ARG A 47 1.60 18.57 -6.51
N GLY A 48 1.99 19.52 -5.68
CA GLY A 48 1.34 19.83 -4.40
C GLY A 48 2.28 19.68 -3.21
N THR A 49 2.08 20.50 -2.18
CA THR A 49 2.93 20.53 -0.98
C THR A 49 2.23 19.97 0.27
N THR A 50 1.02 19.43 0.09
CA THR A 50 0.23 18.76 1.12
C THR A 50 -0.21 17.39 0.61
N THR A 51 -0.48 16.45 1.52
CA THR A 51 -1.01 15.13 1.14
C THR A 51 -2.25 15.24 0.26
N ALA A 52 -3.21 16.10 0.63
CA ALA A 52 -4.44 16.28 -0.14
C ALA A 52 -4.17 16.82 -1.55
N ALA A 53 -3.28 17.80 -1.70
CA ALA A 53 -2.93 18.36 -3.00
C ALA A 53 -2.21 17.33 -3.89
N ILE A 54 -1.32 16.51 -3.31
CA ILE A 54 -0.63 15.43 -4.01
C ILE A 54 -1.62 14.41 -4.57
N PHE A 55 -2.56 13.93 -3.74
CA PHE A 55 -3.56 12.96 -4.20
C PHE A 55 -4.56 13.57 -5.17
N ALA A 56 -4.95 14.83 -5.01
CA ALA A 56 -5.75 15.53 -6.01
C ALA A 56 -5.03 15.65 -7.37
N ALA A 57 -3.72 15.87 -7.37
CA ALA A 57 -2.92 15.87 -8.59
C ALA A 57 -2.81 14.48 -9.22
N ILE A 58 -2.68 13.42 -8.41
CA ILE A 58 -2.76 12.03 -8.89
C ILE A 58 -4.14 11.74 -9.48
N ASP A 59 -5.23 12.17 -8.86
CA ASP A 59 -6.58 11.96 -9.40
C ASP A 59 -6.81 12.76 -10.69
N ALA A 60 -6.29 13.98 -10.79
CA ALA A 60 -6.44 14.81 -11.99
C ALA A 60 -5.62 14.28 -13.17
N ASN A 61 -4.38 13.84 -12.92
CA ASN A 61 -3.44 13.37 -13.94
C ASN A 61 -3.35 11.84 -14.02
N GLY A 62 -4.22 11.15 -13.28
CA GLY A 62 -4.16 9.72 -13.04
C GLY A 62 -4.35 8.92 -14.32
N LEU A 63 -3.68 7.78 -14.38
CA LEU A 63 -3.75 6.88 -15.51
C LEU A 63 -5.10 6.15 -15.49
N VAL A 64 -5.57 5.75 -16.66
CA VAL A 64 -6.77 4.92 -16.80
C VAL A 64 -6.34 3.63 -17.46
N GLU A 65 -6.58 2.51 -16.80
CA GLU A 65 -6.33 1.19 -17.36
C GLU A 65 -7.29 0.90 -18.51
N THR A 66 -6.99 -0.13 -19.30
CA THR A 66 -7.89 -0.63 -20.34
C THR A 66 -9.27 -1.04 -19.80
N SER A 67 -9.35 -1.38 -18.51
CA SER A 67 -10.59 -1.71 -17.79
C SER A 67 -11.45 -0.49 -17.43
N GLY A 68 -10.93 0.74 -17.64
CA GLY A 68 -11.58 2.00 -17.25
C GLY A 68 -11.33 2.43 -15.81
N HIS A 69 -10.63 1.62 -15.00
CA HIS A 69 -10.27 1.97 -13.63
C HIS A 69 -9.09 2.95 -13.59
N ARG A 70 -9.10 3.84 -12.59
CA ARG A 70 -7.98 4.73 -12.33
C ARG A 70 -6.82 3.96 -11.72
N ALA A 71 -5.62 4.22 -12.22
CA ALA A 71 -4.40 3.62 -11.73
C ALA A 71 -3.35 4.68 -11.38
N VAL A 72 -2.58 4.40 -10.33
CA VAL A 72 -1.50 5.26 -9.87
C VAL A 72 -0.22 4.96 -10.63
N GLY A 73 0.09 3.68 -10.84
CA GLY A 73 1.09 3.21 -11.80
C GLY A 73 0.39 2.46 -12.95
N LEU A 74 1.08 2.22 -14.06
CA LEU A 74 0.56 1.37 -15.12
C LEU A 74 1.69 0.66 -15.85
N THR A 75 1.56 -0.64 -15.98
CA THR A 75 2.40 -1.47 -16.84
C THR A 75 1.60 -1.89 -18.07
N SER A 76 2.04 -1.48 -19.26
CA SER A 76 1.47 -1.93 -20.54
C SER A 76 2.42 -2.88 -21.27
N ALA A 77 1.85 -3.77 -22.07
CA ALA A 77 2.57 -4.76 -22.84
C ALA A 77 2.14 -4.75 -24.31
N GLU A 78 3.12 -4.76 -25.20
CA GLU A 78 2.95 -5.00 -26.62
C GLU A 78 3.61 -6.32 -27.00
N TRP A 79 2.82 -7.23 -27.56
CA TRP A 79 3.26 -8.57 -27.96
C TRP A 79 3.28 -8.72 -29.47
N LYS A 80 4.30 -9.36 -30.00
CA LYS A 80 4.37 -9.76 -31.41
C LYS A 80 5.04 -11.12 -31.55
N LEU A 81 4.49 -11.97 -32.42
CA LEU A 81 5.15 -13.19 -32.88
C LEU A 81 5.57 -12.99 -34.33
N THR A 82 6.84 -13.24 -34.63
CA THR A 82 7.37 -13.20 -36.00
C THR A 82 7.98 -14.53 -36.36
N SER A 83 7.96 -14.88 -37.65
CA SER A 83 8.51 -16.12 -38.17
C SER A 83 9.39 -15.86 -39.40
N GLY A 84 10.33 -16.75 -39.64
CA GLY A 84 11.03 -16.84 -40.93
C GLY A 84 10.18 -17.56 -41.97
N ASP A 85 10.44 -17.30 -43.26
CA ASP A 85 9.71 -17.93 -44.37
C ASP A 85 9.88 -19.45 -44.34
N VAL A 86 8.75 -20.17 -44.39
CA VAL A 86 8.72 -21.64 -44.41
C VAL A 86 8.15 -22.14 -45.74
N ASP A 87 8.67 -23.26 -46.23
CA ASP A 87 8.01 -23.98 -47.33
C ASP A 87 6.70 -24.58 -46.83
N ALA A 88 5.57 -24.01 -47.26
CA ALA A 88 4.23 -24.43 -46.85
C ALA A 88 3.90 -25.90 -47.15
N ARG A 89 4.67 -26.55 -48.05
CA ARG A 89 4.51 -27.98 -48.39
C ARG A 89 5.43 -28.90 -47.59
N ALA A 90 6.32 -28.36 -46.76
CA ALA A 90 7.28 -29.16 -46.00
C ALA A 90 6.59 -30.04 -44.93
N VAL A 91 7.07 -31.29 -44.85
CA VAL A 91 6.76 -32.23 -43.77
C VAL A 91 8.05 -32.99 -43.43
N PRO A 92 8.62 -32.86 -42.22
CA PRO A 92 8.14 -32.05 -41.09
C PRO A 92 8.16 -30.54 -41.40
N CYS A 93 7.18 -29.80 -40.88
CA CYS A 93 7.20 -28.35 -40.92
C CYS A 93 8.04 -27.79 -39.77
N VAL A 94 9.07 -27.02 -40.11
CA VAL A 94 9.90 -26.30 -39.14
C VAL A 94 10.10 -24.88 -39.65
N PHE A 95 9.67 -23.89 -38.88
CA PHE A 95 9.96 -22.50 -39.19
C PHE A 95 11.46 -22.25 -38.98
N PRO A 96 12.17 -21.58 -39.91
CA PRO A 96 13.59 -21.30 -39.73
C PRO A 96 13.89 -20.44 -38.49
N SER A 97 12.92 -19.60 -38.11
CA SER A 97 12.92 -18.87 -36.85
C SER A 97 11.48 -18.59 -36.40
N LEU A 98 11.26 -18.57 -35.09
CA LEU A 98 10.10 -17.98 -34.43
C LEU A 98 10.61 -17.04 -33.35
N THR A 99 10.23 -15.77 -33.39
CA THR A 99 10.68 -14.79 -32.39
C THR A 99 9.48 -14.17 -31.69
N ILE A 100 9.43 -14.38 -30.37
CA ILE A 100 8.49 -13.74 -29.45
C ILE A 100 9.08 -12.39 -29.06
N MET A 101 8.40 -11.30 -29.41
CA MET A 101 8.78 -9.94 -29.02
C MET A 101 7.82 -9.44 -27.95
N LEU A 102 8.37 -8.92 -26.86
CA LEU A 102 7.64 -8.33 -25.75
C LEU A 102 8.22 -6.95 -25.42
N HIS A 103 7.44 -5.89 -25.66
CA HIS A 103 7.80 -4.54 -25.24
C HIS A 103 6.92 -4.11 -24.06
N LEU A 104 7.55 -3.78 -22.95
CA LEU A 104 6.89 -3.33 -21.72
C LEU A 104 7.17 -1.84 -21.48
N ALA A 105 6.12 -1.10 -21.12
CA ALA A 105 6.21 0.28 -20.68
C ALA A 105 5.57 0.46 -19.32
N VAL A 106 6.33 1.01 -18.38
CA VAL A 106 5.89 1.29 -17.00
C VAL A 106 5.77 2.79 -16.81
N MET A 107 4.58 3.27 -16.47
CA MET A 107 4.29 4.65 -16.12
C MET A 107 4.20 4.79 -14.59
N LEU A 108 5.02 5.65 -14.00
CA LEU A 108 5.03 5.91 -12.55
C LEU A 108 4.78 7.38 -12.22
N PRO A 109 4.19 7.69 -11.05
CA PRO A 109 4.10 9.07 -10.59
C PRO A 109 5.49 9.60 -10.23
N ARG A 110 5.76 10.86 -10.57
CA ARG A 110 6.95 11.57 -10.11
C ARG A 110 6.57 12.96 -9.62
N HIS A 111 6.96 13.26 -8.38
CA HIS A 111 6.79 14.60 -7.86
C HIS A 111 7.73 15.56 -8.58
N GLU A 112 7.22 16.72 -9.02
CA GLU A 112 8.02 17.67 -9.81
C GLU A 112 9.09 18.40 -8.99
N ALA A 113 8.81 18.64 -7.71
CA ALA A 113 9.69 19.40 -6.81
C ALA A 113 9.80 18.72 -5.43
N PRO A 114 10.35 17.48 -5.32
CA PRO A 114 10.38 16.75 -4.05
C PRO A 114 11.14 17.50 -2.94
N GLU A 115 12.09 18.35 -3.31
CA GLU A 115 12.91 19.17 -2.42
C GLU A 115 12.14 20.24 -1.64
N VAL A 116 10.96 20.66 -2.13
CA VAL A 116 10.11 21.65 -1.45
C VAL A 116 9.13 21.00 -0.47
N LEU A 117 9.03 19.67 -0.49
CA LEU A 117 8.18 18.94 0.45
C LEU A 117 8.78 18.99 1.87
N PRO A 118 7.95 19.21 2.91
CA PRO A 118 8.33 18.93 4.29
C PRO A 118 8.92 17.51 4.42
N ALA A 119 9.95 17.35 5.26
CA ALA A 119 10.70 16.10 5.34
C ALA A 119 9.81 14.88 5.58
N ASP A 120 8.84 15.00 6.50
CA ASP A 120 7.91 13.93 6.82
C ASP A 120 6.99 13.56 5.63
N LEU A 121 6.58 14.56 4.83
CA LEU A 121 5.78 14.34 3.63
C LEU A 121 6.62 13.74 2.49
N ARG A 122 7.87 14.17 2.34
CA ARG A 122 8.82 13.60 1.37
C ARG A 122 9.07 12.12 1.64
N ASP A 123 9.33 11.76 2.90
CA ASP A 123 9.53 10.37 3.31
C ASP A 123 8.29 9.51 3.02
N ARG A 124 7.09 10.06 3.27
CA ARG A 124 5.82 9.37 2.94
C ARG A 124 5.65 9.22 1.43
N TRP A 125 5.98 10.25 0.66
CA TRP A 125 5.95 10.22 -0.80
C TRP A 125 6.89 9.16 -1.37
N GLU A 126 8.14 9.12 -0.92
CA GLU A 126 9.14 8.15 -1.37
C GLU A 126 8.70 6.71 -1.09
N ARG A 127 8.18 6.44 0.11
CA ARG A 127 7.61 5.13 0.44
C ARG A 127 6.40 4.78 -0.42
N PHE A 128 5.54 5.75 -0.71
CA PHE A 128 4.37 5.55 -1.55
C PHE A 128 4.78 5.16 -2.98
N VAL A 129 5.65 5.95 -3.62
CA VAL A 129 6.09 5.65 -5.00
C VAL A 129 6.90 4.36 -5.08
N ALA A 130 7.66 3.99 -4.03
CA ALA A 130 8.34 2.71 -3.97
C ALA A 130 7.36 1.53 -3.94
N ARG A 131 6.24 1.63 -3.19
CA ARG A 131 5.18 0.61 -3.20
C ARG A 131 4.48 0.50 -4.55
N VAL A 132 4.19 1.63 -5.21
CA VAL A 132 3.62 1.65 -6.57
C VAL A 132 4.60 0.99 -7.55
N ALA A 133 5.87 1.37 -7.52
CA ALA A 133 6.89 0.77 -8.39
C ALA A 133 7.03 -0.75 -8.16
N ALA A 134 6.96 -1.22 -6.92
CA ALA A 134 7.00 -2.65 -6.62
C ALA A 134 5.76 -3.39 -7.15
N HIS A 135 4.58 -2.77 -7.09
CA HIS A 135 3.35 -3.31 -7.68
C HIS A 135 3.50 -3.46 -9.20
N GLU A 136 3.92 -2.38 -9.89
CA GLU A 136 4.16 -2.40 -11.33
C GLU A 136 5.25 -3.39 -11.74
N GLN A 137 6.31 -3.51 -10.93
CA GLN A 137 7.37 -4.48 -11.19
C GLN A 137 6.84 -5.91 -11.20
N ARG A 138 5.85 -6.25 -10.34
CA ARG A 138 5.28 -7.59 -10.37
C ARG A 138 4.53 -7.87 -11.68
N HIS A 139 3.87 -6.87 -12.27
CA HIS A 139 3.27 -7.01 -13.60
C HIS A 139 4.31 -7.29 -14.68
N VAL A 140 5.43 -6.56 -14.65
CA VAL A 140 6.58 -6.79 -15.53
C VAL A 140 7.08 -8.23 -15.39
N ASP A 141 7.28 -8.70 -14.17
CA ASP A 141 7.78 -10.05 -13.90
C ASP A 141 6.83 -11.12 -14.46
N ILE A 142 5.51 -10.98 -14.26
CA ILE A 142 4.51 -11.91 -14.81
C ILE A 142 4.58 -11.96 -16.35
N TYR A 143 4.75 -10.82 -17.02
CA TYR A 143 4.90 -10.80 -18.47
C TYR A 143 6.19 -11.49 -18.95
N LEU A 144 7.32 -11.27 -18.25
CA LEU A 144 8.60 -11.90 -18.59
C LEU A 144 8.58 -13.42 -18.32
N GLU A 145 8.00 -13.84 -17.21
CA GLU A 145 7.72 -15.25 -16.89
C GLU A 145 6.85 -15.89 -18.00
N GLY A 146 5.80 -15.17 -18.43
CA GLY A 146 4.93 -15.56 -19.53
C GLY A 146 5.63 -15.72 -20.87
N ALA A 147 6.53 -14.78 -21.24
CA ALA A 147 7.32 -14.87 -22.46
C ALA A 147 8.23 -16.12 -22.46
N LYS A 148 8.85 -16.41 -21.31
CA LYS A 148 9.66 -17.62 -21.12
C LYS A 148 8.82 -18.89 -21.24
N ALA A 149 7.63 -18.91 -20.63
CA ALA A 149 6.71 -20.04 -20.72
C ALA A 149 6.20 -20.25 -22.16
N MET A 150 5.88 -19.16 -22.87
CA MET A 150 5.53 -19.20 -24.30
C MET A 150 6.63 -19.87 -25.13
N LYS A 151 7.88 -19.45 -24.94
CA LYS A 151 9.03 -20.03 -25.64
C LYS A 151 9.07 -21.55 -25.46
N THR A 152 8.97 -22.02 -24.22
CA THR A 152 8.97 -23.45 -23.91
C THR A 152 7.79 -24.18 -24.56
N ARG A 153 6.59 -23.58 -24.58
CA ARG A 153 5.42 -24.16 -25.26
C ARG A 153 5.62 -24.29 -26.76
N LEU A 154 6.14 -23.26 -27.41
CA LEU A 154 6.37 -23.25 -28.85
C LEU A 154 7.48 -24.24 -29.26
N GLU A 155 8.56 -24.35 -28.47
CA GLU A 155 9.63 -25.33 -28.70
C GLU A 155 9.16 -26.79 -28.57
N ALA A 156 8.11 -27.03 -27.78
CA ALA A 156 7.52 -28.34 -27.55
C ALA A 156 6.48 -28.74 -28.62
N THR A 157 6.14 -27.86 -29.56
CA THR A 157 5.17 -28.17 -30.62
C THR A 157 5.69 -29.29 -31.53
N ARG A 158 4.78 -30.19 -31.94
CA ARG A 158 5.12 -31.29 -32.86
C ARG A 158 5.37 -30.73 -34.25
N THR A 159 6.52 -31.04 -34.82
CA THR A 159 6.94 -30.56 -36.15
C THR A 159 6.70 -31.57 -37.27
N ALA A 160 6.48 -32.84 -36.93
CA ALA A 160 6.12 -33.93 -37.86
C ALA A 160 4.66 -33.84 -38.33
N VAL A 161 4.25 -32.66 -38.80
CA VAL A 161 2.90 -32.33 -39.31
C VAL A 161 3.04 -31.33 -40.48
N PRO A 162 2.01 -31.16 -41.32
CA PRO A 162 1.97 -30.08 -42.31
C PRO A 162 2.01 -28.69 -41.66
N CYS A 163 2.56 -27.70 -42.37
CA CYS A 163 2.69 -26.33 -41.83
C CYS A 163 1.37 -25.72 -41.39
N ALA A 164 0.27 -25.94 -42.12
CA ALA A 164 -1.05 -25.45 -41.74
C ALA A 164 -1.55 -25.98 -40.38
N ASP A 165 -1.15 -27.19 -39.98
CA ASP A 165 -1.52 -27.75 -38.68
C ASP A 165 -0.58 -27.29 -37.57
N LEU A 166 0.70 -27.10 -37.88
CA LEU A 166 1.65 -26.48 -36.98
C LEU A 166 1.27 -25.03 -36.66
N GLU A 167 0.90 -24.24 -37.66
CA GLU A 167 0.45 -22.84 -37.50
C GLU A 167 -0.75 -22.75 -36.55
N LYS A 168 -1.77 -23.60 -36.74
CA LYS A 168 -2.92 -23.69 -35.83
C LYS A 168 -2.50 -24.02 -34.40
N THR A 169 -1.51 -24.91 -34.25
CA THR A 169 -0.99 -25.32 -32.94
C THR A 169 -0.23 -24.17 -32.27
N ILE A 170 0.59 -23.43 -33.04
CA ILE A 170 1.31 -22.23 -32.59
C ILE A 170 0.31 -21.16 -32.15
N ASP A 171 -0.71 -20.87 -32.97
CA ASP A 171 -1.77 -19.90 -32.66
C ASP A 171 -2.54 -20.25 -31.38
N ALA A 172 -2.87 -21.54 -31.23
CA ALA A 172 -3.56 -22.03 -30.04
C ALA A 172 -2.68 -21.90 -28.79
N ALA A 173 -1.40 -22.29 -28.88
CA ALA A 173 -0.43 -22.15 -27.81
C ALA A 173 -0.23 -20.67 -27.42
N TRP A 174 -0.18 -19.79 -28.42
CA TRP A 174 -0.08 -18.34 -28.24
C TRP A 174 -1.27 -17.80 -27.45
N ARG A 175 -2.50 -18.02 -27.93
CA ARG A 175 -3.71 -17.54 -27.25
C ARG A 175 -3.85 -18.11 -25.84
N ALA A 176 -3.54 -19.39 -25.66
CA ALA A 176 -3.59 -20.04 -24.35
C ALA A 176 -2.61 -19.41 -23.37
N GLN A 177 -1.37 -19.13 -23.79
CA GLN A 177 -0.37 -18.53 -22.91
C GLN A 177 -0.65 -17.05 -22.63
N GLN A 178 -1.23 -16.28 -23.57
CA GLN A 178 -1.74 -14.95 -23.27
C GLN A 178 -2.79 -15.06 -22.15
N SER A 179 -3.81 -15.91 -22.31
CA SER A 179 -4.84 -16.12 -21.29
C SER A 179 -4.29 -16.52 -19.92
N ASP A 180 -3.19 -17.29 -19.87
CA ASP A 180 -2.54 -17.65 -18.61
C ASP A 180 -1.83 -16.46 -17.96
N ILE A 181 -1.22 -15.57 -18.77
CA ILE A 181 -0.62 -14.31 -18.30
C ILE A 181 -1.72 -13.41 -17.74
N GLU A 182 -2.80 -13.16 -18.48
CA GLU A 182 -3.91 -12.32 -18.02
C GLU A 182 -4.55 -12.86 -16.72
N ARG A 183 -4.67 -14.18 -16.58
CA ARG A 183 -5.11 -14.81 -15.33
C ARG A 183 -4.14 -14.50 -14.19
N ALA A 184 -2.83 -14.66 -14.38
CA ALA A 184 -1.83 -14.34 -13.37
C ALA A 184 -1.83 -12.86 -12.97
N GLN A 185 -2.04 -11.94 -13.93
CA GLN A 185 -2.20 -10.50 -13.64
C GLN A 185 -3.42 -10.25 -12.74
N THR A 186 -4.55 -10.88 -13.06
CA THR A 186 -5.81 -10.74 -12.31
C THR A 186 -5.72 -11.32 -10.91
N GLU A 187 -5.10 -12.50 -10.77
CA GLU A 187 -4.87 -13.16 -9.48
C GLU A 187 -3.97 -12.30 -8.57
N PHE A 188 -2.91 -11.71 -9.13
CA PHE A 188 -2.05 -10.78 -8.39
C PHE A 188 -2.83 -9.54 -7.93
N HIS A 189 -3.61 -8.90 -8.80
CA HIS A 189 -4.46 -7.76 -8.43
C HIS A 189 -5.40 -8.08 -7.29
N ALA A 190 -6.13 -9.20 -7.37
CA ALA A 190 -7.07 -9.62 -6.33
C ALA A 190 -6.38 -9.88 -4.98
N ALA A 191 -5.17 -10.47 -5.01
CA ALA A 191 -4.38 -10.70 -3.81
C ALA A 191 -3.87 -9.39 -3.19
N ASP A 192 -3.35 -8.47 -4.02
CA ASP A 192 -2.84 -7.17 -3.56
C ASP A 192 -3.97 -6.28 -3.02
N GLU A 193 -5.13 -6.26 -3.66
CA GLU A 193 -6.32 -5.54 -3.17
C GLU A 193 -6.79 -6.09 -1.82
N THR A 194 -6.81 -7.42 -1.67
CA THR A 194 -7.19 -8.07 -0.41
C THR A 194 -6.24 -7.70 0.72
N LYS A 195 -4.93 -7.70 0.44
CA LYS A 195 -3.92 -7.25 1.39
C LYS A 195 -4.11 -5.77 1.76
N ALA A 196 -4.28 -4.90 0.77
CA ALA A 196 -4.47 -3.47 0.99
C ALA A 196 -5.74 -3.17 1.81
N ARG A 197 -6.83 -3.91 1.56
CA ARG A 197 -8.07 -3.82 2.35
C ARG A 197 -7.84 -4.23 3.81
N SER A 198 -7.17 -5.36 4.04
CA SER A 198 -6.84 -5.80 5.41
C SER A 198 -5.96 -4.80 6.16
N GLU A 199 -4.95 -4.24 5.50
CA GLU A 199 -4.10 -3.19 6.08
C GLU A 199 -4.91 -1.93 6.45
N ARG A 200 -5.86 -1.51 5.61
CA ARG A 200 -6.76 -0.38 5.87
C ARG A 200 -7.69 -0.65 7.04
N GLU A 201 -8.31 -1.83 7.11
CA GLU A 201 -9.18 -2.24 8.22
C GLU A 201 -8.43 -2.21 9.55
N ALA A 202 -7.19 -2.72 9.58
CA ALA A 202 -6.35 -2.69 10.77
C ALA A 202 -6.01 -1.25 11.21
N LEU A 203 -5.73 -0.35 10.26
CA LEU A 203 -5.50 1.06 10.56
C LEU A 203 -6.77 1.75 11.05
N GLN A 204 -7.93 1.47 10.47
CA GLN A 204 -9.21 2.02 10.89
C GLN A 204 -9.54 1.59 12.33
N ALA A 205 -9.37 0.32 12.66
CA ALA A 205 -9.57 -0.20 14.02
C ALA A 205 -8.65 0.50 15.04
N ARG A 206 -7.41 0.81 14.66
CA ARG A 206 -6.48 1.57 15.52
C ARG A 206 -6.93 3.02 15.72
N LEU A 207 -7.47 3.66 14.69
CA LEU A 207 -8.03 5.01 14.80
C LEU A 207 -9.25 5.02 15.73
N ASP A 208 -10.17 4.07 15.54
CA ASP A 208 -11.38 3.95 16.36
C ASP A 208 -11.03 3.67 17.83
N GLY A 209 -10.07 2.77 18.08
CA GLY A 209 -9.56 2.51 19.43
C GLY A 209 -8.88 3.72 20.05
N THR A 210 -8.16 4.52 19.27
CA THR A 210 -7.55 5.77 19.76
C THR A 210 -8.63 6.80 20.11
N ARG A 211 -9.66 6.95 19.27
CA ARG A 211 -10.79 7.84 19.51
C ARG A 211 -11.53 7.47 20.80
N ALA A 212 -11.83 6.18 20.99
CA ALA A 212 -12.48 5.70 22.20
C ALA A 212 -11.66 5.98 23.48
N ARG A 213 -10.32 6.01 23.38
CA ARG A 213 -9.44 6.39 24.50
C ARG A 213 -9.43 7.90 24.79
N LEU A 214 -9.71 8.73 23.79
CA LEU A 214 -9.78 10.19 23.95
C LEU A 214 -11.12 10.64 24.55
N GLU A 215 -12.22 9.93 24.28
CA GLU A 215 -13.55 10.28 24.79
C GLU A 215 -13.64 10.48 26.32
N PRO A 216 -13.12 9.58 27.18
CA PRO A 216 -13.13 9.81 28.63
C PRO A 216 -12.23 10.96 29.06
N VAL A 217 -11.13 11.22 28.33
CA VAL A 217 -10.26 12.37 28.60
C VAL A 217 -10.99 13.68 28.32
N ASP A 218 -11.71 13.76 27.19
CA ASP A 218 -12.54 14.92 26.84
C ASP A 218 -13.68 15.13 27.84
N ALA A 219 -14.27 14.04 28.37
CA ALA A 219 -15.30 14.12 29.40
C ALA A 219 -14.74 14.67 30.72
N GLU A 220 -13.54 14.23 31.11
CA GLU A 220 -12.88 14.72 32.33
C GLU A 220 -12.47 16.20 32.20
N ILE A 221 -11.98 16.63 31.04
CA ILE A 221 -11.70 18.05 30.77
C ILE A 221 -12.97 18.89 30.99
N ARG A 222 -14.10 18.49 30.40
CA ARG A 222 -15.38 19.21 30.59
C ARG A 222 -15.83 19.23 32.05
N ARG A 223 -15.61 18.15 32.79
CA ARG A 223 -15.92 18.08 34.21
C ARG A 223 -15.06 19.07 35.00
N LEU A 224 -13.74 19.06 34.79
CA LEU A 224 -12.81 19.97 35.45
C LEU A 224 -13.10 21.44 35.13
N ASP A 225 -13.50 21.75 33.89
CA ASP A 225 -13.95 23.09 33.50
C ASP A 225 -15.18 23.55 34.29
N ALA A 226 -16.15 22.65 34.50
CA ALA A 226 -17.35 22.94 35.29
C ALA A 226 -17.02 23.15 36.78
N GLU A 227 -16.14 22.32 37.35
CA GLU A 227 -15.66 22.46 38.73
C GLU A 227 -14.91 23.79 38.92
N LEU A 228 -14.04 24.17 37.96
CA LEU A 228 -13.33 25.45 37.99
C LEU A 228 -14.30 26.64 37.92
N ALA A 229 -15.33 26.56 37.07
CA ALA A 229 -16.35 27.59 36.96
C ALA A 229 -17.16 27.74 38.26
N ASP A 230 -17.46 26.63 38.94
CA ASP A 230 -18.13 26.65 40.22
C ASP A 230 -17.27 27.26 41.33
N LEU A 231 -16.00 26.84 41.41
CA LEU A 231 -15.06 27.40 42.38
C LEU A 231 -14.89 28.91 42.21
N ARG A 232 -14.86 29.41 40.96
CA ARG A 232 -14.84 30.85 40.68
C ARG A 232 -16.08 31.56 41.22
N ARG A 233 -17.27 31.01 41.01
CA ARG A 233 -18.52 31.57 41.58
C ARG A 233 -18.48 31.61 43.11
N GLN A 234 -17.96 30.55 43.74
CA GLN A 234 -17.83 30.50 45.20
C GLN A 234 -16.86 31.59 45.71
N VAL A 235 -15.72 31.78 45.04
CA VAL A 235 -14.76 32.85 45.36
C VAL A 235 -15.39 34.24 45.21
N ASP A 236 -16.11 34.49 44.12
CA ASP A 236 -16.77 35.77 43.88
C ASP A 236 -17.88 36.05 44.91
N ALA A 237 -18.69 35.05 45.24
CA ALA A 237 -19.71 35.14 46.28
C ALA A 237 -19.11 35.41 47.66
N GLY A 238 -18.05 34.68 48.03
CA GLY A 238 -17.34 34.89 49.29
C GLY A 238 -16.71 36.29 49.37
N ARG A 239 -16.17 36.79 48.26
CA ARG A 239 -15.66 38.17 48.17
C ARG A 239 -16.77 39.20 48.37
N ALA A 240 -17.93 39.00 47.74
CA ALA A 240 -19.06 39.90 47.88
C ALA A 240 -19.59 39.94 49.33
N ASP A 241 -19.67 38.77 49.98
CA ASP A 241 -20.08 38.67 51.38
C ASP A 241 -19.11 39.40 52.32
N LEU A 242 -17.79 39.21 52.13
CA LEU A 242 -16.77 39.91 52.91
C LEU A 242 -16.87 41.44 52.76
N VAL A 243 -17.13 41.93 51.54
CA VAL A 243 -17.35 43.36 51.28
C VAL A 243 -18.61 43.87 51.98
N ALA A 244 -19.71 43.11 51.95
CA ALA A 244 -20.95 43.47 52.64
C ALA A 244 -20.74 43.55 54.16
N GLN A 245 -20.06 42.57 54.76
CA GLN A 245 -19.70 42.58 56.18
C GLN A 245 -18.83 43.78 56.55
N HIS A 246 -17.83 44.11 55.71
CA HIS A 246 -16.98 45.28 55.92
C HIS A 246 -17.79 46.59 55.92
N HIS A 247 -18.70 46.78 54.94
CA HIS A 247 -19.56 47.96 54.88
C HIS A 247 -20.49 48.06 56.09
N ALA A 248 -21.06 46.94 56.55
CA ALA A 248 -21.90 46.91 57.74
C ALA A 248 -21.11 47.34 59.01
N LEU A 249 -19.89 46.82 59.18
CA LEU A 249 -19.00 47.22 60.28
C LEU A 249 -18.61 48.70 60.21
N ALA A 250 -18.27 49.19 59.01
CA ALA A 250 -17.94 50.59 58.80
C ALA A 250 -19.13 51.51 59.11
N GLY A 251 -20.35 51.12 58.73
CA GLY A 251 -21.58 51.84 59.05
C GLY A 251 -21.85 51.89 60.56
N ARG A 252 -21.73 50.75 61.27
CA ARG A 252 -21.86 50.71 62.74
C ARG A 252 -20.83 51.60 63.43
N ARG A 253 -19.58 51.59 62.95
CA ARG A 253 -18.52 52.47 63.46
C ARG A 253 -18.86 53.96 63.23
N GLY A 254 -19.41 54.30 62.06
CA GLY A 254 -19.88 55.65 61.76
C GLY A 254 -20.97 56.12 62.72
N ALA A 255 -22.01 55.29 62.93
CA ALA A 255 -23.09 55.60 63.86
C ALA A 255 -22.58 55.82 65.30
N PHE A 256 -21.65 54.98 65.77
CA PHE A 256 -21.02 55.15 67.08
C PHE A 256 -20.22 56.47 67.18
N ALA A 257 -19.50 56.84 66.12
CA ALA A 257 -18.76 58.10 66.09
C ALA A 257 -19.70 59.33 66.11
N GLU A 258 -20.84 59.27 65.41
CA GLU A 258 -21.86 60.33 65.45
C GLU A 258 -22.48 60.46 66.84
N GLU A 259 -22.83 59.35 67.48
CA GLU A 259 -23.36 59.34 68.85
C GLU A 259 -22.33 59.88 69.85
N TYR A 260 -21.08 59.45 69.75
CA TYR A 260 -19.97 59.98 70.54
C TYR A 260 -19.84 61.50 70.38
N ASN A 261 -19.81 61.99 69.13
CA ASN A 261 -19.70 63.42 68.85
C ASN A 261 -20.89 64.21 69.40
N ARG A 262 -22.12 63.66 69.33
CA ARG A 262 -23.32 64.25 69.91
C ARG A 262 -23.19 64.37 71.43
N LEU A 263 -22.81 63.29 72.12
CA LEU A 263 -22.60 63.29 73.56
C LEU A 263 -21.53 64.28 74.00
N VAL A 264 -20.42 64.38 73.25
CA VAL A 264 -19.37 65.38 73.49
C VAL A 264 -19.90 66.81 73.32
N ALA A 265 -20.68 67.07 72.28
CA ALA A 265 -21.28 68.38 72.04
C ALA A 265 -22.28 68.77 73.15
N ASP A 266 -23.15 67.84 73.56
CA ASP A 266 -24.11 68.02 74.65
C ASP A 266 -23.37 68.31 75.97
N ALA A 267 -22.32 67.55 76.27
CA ALA A 267 -21.49 67.75 77.46
C ALA A 267 -20.80 69.14 77.46
N ASN A 268 -20.23 69.55 76.34
CA ASN A 268 -19.63 70.88 76.19
C ASN A 268 -20.67 71.99 76.38
N GLY A 269 -21.87 71.84 75.79
CA GLY A 269 -22.96 72.79 75.97
C GLY A 269 -23.40 72.94 77.43
N LEU A 270 -23.45 71.83 78.18
CA LEU A 270 -23.73 71.85 79.63
C LEU A 270 -22.62 72.55 80.42
N ILE A 271 -21.35 72.29 80.09
CA ILE A 271 -20.20 72.97 80.70
C ILE A 271 -20.28 74.48 80.46
N ASP A 272 -20.56 74.91 79.23
CA ASP A 272 -20.71 76.32 78.90
C ASP A 272 -21.87 76.98 79.66
N ALA A 273 -23.04 76.32 79.72
CA ALA A 273 -24.20 76.82 80.48
C ALA A 273 -23.88 77.00 81.97
N LEU A 274 -23.16 76.04 82.58
CA LEU A 274 -22.69 76.13 83.97
C LEU A 274 -21.71 77.29 84.18
N ASN A 275 -20.84 77.57 83.21
CA ASN A 275 -19.90 78.68 83.28
C ASN A 275 -20.60 80.05 83.18
N TRP A 276 -21.64 80.18 82.36
CA TRP A 276 -22.42 81.42 82.25
C TRP A 276 -23.33 81.69 83.45
N ALA A 277 -23.84 80.65 84.13
CA ALA A 277 -24.69 80.79 85.32
C ALA A 277 -23.93 81.28 86.58
N ARG A 278 -22.61 81.47 86.49
CA ARG A 278 -21.71 81.86 87.59
C ARG A 278 -21.45 83.37 87.70
N TRP A 279 -22.09 84.18 86.86
CA TRP A 279 -21.95 85.64 86.82
C TRP A 279 -23.30 86.34 87.02
#